data_AF-A0A6J4VBE0-F1
#
_entry.id   AF-A0A6J4VBE0-F1
#
_cell.length_a   1.000
_cell.length_b   1.000
_cell.length_c   1.000
_cell.angle_alpha   90.00
_cell.angle_beta   90.00
_cell.angle_gamma   90.00
#
_symmetry.space_group_name_H-M   'P 1'
#
loop_
_entity.id
_entity.type
_entity.pdbx_description
1 polymer ?
#
loop_
_entity_poly.entity_id
_entity_poly.type
_entity_poly.pdbx_seq_one_letter_code
_entity_poly.pdbx_strand_id
1 'polypeptide(L)'
;MGIGVFQPMHLLLILAIVMIVFGAGKLSQVGGALGQSVREFKASVAVPPPLAEPKSADAADRVALPPGPETRPAGATPTLPTLHREEV
;
A
#
# COMPACT_ATOMS: atom_id res chain seq x y z
N MET A 1 -9.56 0.78 -42.84
CA MET A 1 -8.10 0.60 -42.97
C MET A 1 -7.46 1.22 -41.73
N GLY A 2 -7.17 0.43 -40.71
CA GLY A 2 -6.76 0.97 -39.41
C GLY A 2 -6.65 -0.12 -38.35
N ILE A 3 -5.86 -1.15 -38.64
CA ILE A 3 -5.49 -2.22 -37.70
C ILE A 3 -4.04 -2.59 -37.99
N GLY A 4 -3.18 -1.58 -37.89
CA GLY A 4 -1.74 -1.74 -37.79
C GLY A 4 -1.34 -1.06 -36.50
N VAL A 5 -0.54 -1.75 -35.68
CA VAL A 5 0.13 -1.25 -34.46
C VAL A 5 -0.70 -0.86 -33.23
N PHE A 6 -1.96 -0.40 -33.36
CA PHE A 6 -2.76 0.04 -32.20
C PHE A 6 -3.53 -1.07 -31.47
N GLN A 7 -3.37 -2.34 -31.86
CA GLN A 7 -3.93 -3.42 -31.06
C GLN A 7 -3.14 -3.53 -29.74
N PRO A 8 -3.79 -3.43 -28.57
CA PRO A 8 -3.10 -3.46 -27.28
C PRO A 8 -2.27 -4.74 -27.10
N MET A 9 -2.66 -5.84 -27.74
CA MET A 9 -1.91 -7.09 -27.79
C MET A 9 -0.52 -6.95 -28.45
N HIS A 10 -0.39 -6.14 -29.50
CA HIS A 10 0.91 -5.91 -30.15
C HIS A 10 1.83 -5.07 -29.27
N LEU A 11 1.29 -4.05 -28.60
CA LEU A 11 2.06 -3.22 -27.68
C LEU A 11 2.54 -4.02 -26.47
N LEU A 12 1.70 -4.93 -25.96
CA LEU A 12 2.06 -5.88 -24.90
C LEU A 12 3.18 -6.84 -25.35
N LEU A 13 3.15 -7.34 -26.58
CA LEU A 13 4.18 -8.23 -27.13
C LEU A 13 5.54 -7.52 -27.20
N ILE A 14 5.57 -6.28 -27.70
CA ILE A 14 6.81 -5.48 -27.77
C ILE A 14 7.32 -5.17 -26.36
N LEU A 15 6.42 -4.80 -25.44
CA LEU A 15 6.75 -4.59 -24.03
C LEU A 15 7.35 -5.84 -23.37
N ALA A 16 6.82 -7.02 -23.69
CA ALA A 16 7.35 -8.29 -23.19
C ALA A 16 8.78 -8.54 -23.67
N ILE A 17 9.08 -8.29 -24.95
CA ILE A 17 10.45 -8.40 -25.50
C ILE A 17 11.39 -7.41 -24.81
N VAL A 18 10.95 -6.17 -24.62
CA VAL A 18 11.70 -5.14 -23.89
C VAL A 18 11.96 -5.59 -22.45
N MET A 19 10.99 -6.18 -21.76
CA MET A 19 11.18 -6.74 -20.42
C MET A 19 12.17 -7.90 -20.39
N ILE A 20 12.29 -8.70 -21.44
CA ILE A 20 13.29 -9.79 -21.50
C ILE A 20 14.70 -9.20 -21.69
N VAL A 21 14.86 -8.18 -22.54
CA VAL A 21 16.17 -7.56 -22.81
C VAL A 21 16.64 -6.68 -21.66
N PHE A 22 15.76 -5.80 -21.15
CA PHE A 22 16.09 -4.86 -20.08
C PHE A 22 15.86 -5.45 -18.68
N GLY A 23 15.02 -6.48 -18.55
CA GLY A 23 14.59 -7.02 -17.25
C GLY A 23 13.48 -6.19 -16.59
N ALA A 24 12.70 -6.84 -15.72
CA ALA A 24 11.68 -6.17 -14.90
C ALA A 24 12.28 -5.10 -13.96
N GLY A 25 13.51 -5.28 -13.50
CA GLY A 25 14.19 -4.37 -12.58
C GLY A 25 14.52 -3.01 -13.20
N LYS A 26 15.08 -2.99 -14.42
CA LYS A 26 15.47 -1.73 -15.08
C LYS A 26 14.25 -0.93 -15.54
N LEU A 27 13.22 -1.60 -16.07
CA LEU A 27 12.00 -0.94 -16.50
C LEU A 27 11.22 -0.36 -15.30
N SER A 28 11.17 -1.07 -14.17
CA SER A 28 10.57 -0.56 -12.93
C SER A 28 11.36 0.63 -12.34
N GLN A 29 12.69 0.56 -12.35
CA GLN A 29 13.55 1.66 -11.88
C GLN A 29 13.34 2.94 -12.70
N VAL A 30 13.33 2.83 -14.04
CA VAL A 30 13.11 3.97 -14.94
C VAL A 30 11.65 4.44 -14.87
N GLY A 31 10.69 3.52 -14.83
CA GLY A 31 9.26 3.82 -14.72
C GLY A 31 8.88 4.54 -13.42
N GLY A 32 9.52 4.21 -12.29
CA GLY A 32 9.32 4.90 -11.02
C GLY A 32 9.78 6.36 -11.06
N ALA A 33 10.99 6.62 -11.58
CA ALA A 33 11.52 7.97 -11.73
C ALA A 33 10.68 8.81 -12.71
N LEU A 34 10.33 8.25 -13.88
CA LEU A 34 9.46 8.91 -14.85
C LEU A 34 8.05 9.16 -14.29
N GLY A 35 7.50 8.21 -13.54
CA GLY A 35 6.17 8.33 -12.93
C GLY A 35 6.09 9.47 -11.92
N GLN A 36 7.15 9.67 -11.12
CA GLN A 36 7.24 10.81 -10.21
C GLN A 36 7.28 12.14 -10.98
N SER A 37 8.13 12.24 -12.01
CA SER A 37 8.20 13.45 -12.85
C SER A 37 6.87 13.77 -13.56
N VAL A 38 6.18 12.76 -14.09
CA VAL A 38 4.86 12.92 -14.73
C VAL A 38 3.80 13.33 -13.71
N ARG A 39 3.85 12.80 -12.47
CA ARG A 39 2.92 13.17 -11.40
C ARG A 39 3.07 14.63 -11.02
N GLU A 40 4.30 15.11 -10.85
CA GLU A 40 4.59 16.52 -10.57
C GLU A 40 4.23 17.41 -11.76
N PHE A 41 4.58 17.01 -12.98
CA PHE A 41 4.18 17.73 -14.19
C PHE A 41 2.66 17.88 -14.29
N LYS A 42 1.90 16.81 -14.04
CA LYS A 42 0.43 16.87 -14.04
C LYS A 42 -0.10 17.75 -12.90
N ALA A 43 0.55 17.76 -11.75
CA ALA A 43 0.15 18.62 -10.63
C ALA A 43 0.39 20.11 -10.92
N SER A 44 1.51 20.45 -11.59
CA SER A 44 1.81 21.84 -11.98
C SER A 44 0.96 22.32 -13.15
N VAL A 45 0.58 21.43 -14.07
CA VAL A 45 -0.27 21.74 -15.22
C VAL A 45 -1.76 21.70 -14.87
N ALA A 46 -2.15 21.01 -13.79
CA ALA A 46 -3.52 21.02 -13.30
C ALA A 46 -3.85 22.38 -12.68
N VAL A 47 -4.71 23.16 -13.37
CA VAL A 47 -5.41 24.29 -12.75
C VAL A 47 -6.30 23.71 -11.64
N PRO A 48 -6.11 24.09 -10.37
CA PRO A 48 -6.74 23.41 -9.25
C PRO A 48 -8.27 23.45 -9.39
N PRO A 49 -8.96 22.30 -9.52
CA PRO A 49 -10.39 22.27 -9.27
C PRO A 49 -10.59 22.65 -7.79
N PRO A 50 -11.57 23.50 -7.46
CA PRO A 50 -11.95 23.69 -6.08
C PRO A 50 -12.37 22.31 -5.56
N LEU A 51 -11.71 21.82 -4.53
CA LEU A 51 -12.00 20.55 -3.84
C LEU A 51 -11.52 19.29 -4.59
N ALA A 52 -10.23 18.96 -4.48
CA ALA A 52 -9.75 17.60 -4.75
C ALA A 52 -8.95 17.08 -3.55
N GLU A 53 -9.52 16.08 -2.90
CA GLU A 53 -9.05 15.42 -1.68
C GLU A 53 -7.71 14.68 -1.89
N PRO A 54 -6.85 14.59 -0.84
CA PRO A 54 -5.56 13.94 -0.94
C PRO A 54 -5.74 12.41 -1.00
N LYS A 55 -5.84 11.85 -2.21
CA LYS A 55 -5.77 10.39 -2.39
C LYS A 55 -4.34 9.89 -2.23
N SER A 56 -4.01 9.65 -0.97
CA SER A 56 -3.09 8.68 -0.39
C SER A 56 -2.23 7.89 -1.39
N ALA A 57 -0.93 8.17 -1.36
CA ALA A 57 0.13 7.27 -1.80
C ALA A 57 0.85 6.71 -0.56
N ASP A 58 0.08 6.24 0.42
CA ASP A 58 0.58 5.53 1.59
C ASP A 58 -0.10 4.15 1.64
N ALA A 59 0.37 3.26 0.78
CA ALA A 59 -0.02 1.85 0.76
C ALA A 59 1.19 0.92 0.77
N ALA A 60 2.37 1.44 1.14
CA ALA A 60 3.58 0.65 1.37
C ALA A 60 4.16 0.81 2.80
N ASP A 61 3.55 1.64 3.65
CA ASP A 61 3.89 1.80 5.07
C ASP A 61 2.77 1.28 5.98
N ARG A 62 2.18 0.13 5.65
CA ARG A 62 1.20 -0.57 6.51
C ARG A 62 1.64 -1.98 6.90
N VAL A 63 2.94 -2.17 7.09
CA VAL A 63 3.47 -3.35 7.77
C VAL A 63 4.32 -2.88 8.95
N ALA A 64 3.64 -2.39 10.00
CA ALA A 64 4.00 -2.56 11.41
C ALA A 64 3.12 -1.64 12.29
N LEU A 65 1.83 -1.96 12.40
CA LEU A 65 1.10 -1.63 13.63
C LEU A 65 1.39 -2.79 14.60
N PRO A 66 2.26 -2.65 15.61
CA PRO A 66 2.20 -3.55 16.75
C PRO A 66 0.81 -3.36 17.39
N PRO A 67 0.02 -4.44 17.58
CA PRO A 67 -1.19 -4.35 18.38
C PRO A 67 -0.81 -3.78 19.75
N GLY A 68 -1.56 -2.78 20.20
CA GLY A 68 -1.30 -2.09 21.46
C GLY A 68 -1.15 -3.08 22.62
N PRO A 69 -0.23 -2.83 23.56
CA PRO A 69 -0.21 -3.55 24.83
C PRO A 69 -1.35 -3.03 25.71
N GLU A 70 -2.59 -3.30 25.33
CA GLU A 70 -3.74 -3.25 26.24
C GLU A 70 -4.08 -4.68 26.69
N THR A 71 -3.09 -5.36 27.25
CA THR A 71 -3.32 -6.42 28.23
C THR A 71 -2.99 -5.84 29.59
N ARG A 72 -3.91 -5.02 30.13
CA ARG A 72 -4.03 -4.80 31.56
C ARG A 72 -4.23 -6.17 32.20
N PRO A 73 -3.24 -6.75 32.91
CA PRO A 73 -3.56 -7.84 33.81
C PRO A 73 -4.34 -7.15 34.93
N ALA A 74 -5.62 -7.51 35.04
CA ALA A 74 -6.44 -7.20 36.19
C ALA A 74 -5.80 -7.88 37.42
N GLY A 75 -4.78 -7.24 38.00
CA GLY A 75 -4.25 -7.52 39.33
C GLY A 75 -5.17 -6.98 40.42
N ALA A 76 -6.49 -7.13 40.23
CA ALA A 76 -7.45 -7.04 41.31
C ALA A 76 -7.49 -8.43 41.94
N THR A 77 -6.71 -8.63 42.99
CA THR A 77 -6.99 -9.63 44.01
C THR A 77 -7.95 -8.98 45.00
N PRO A 78 -9.28 -9.08 44.87
CA PRO A 78 -10.14 -8.97 46.03
C PRO A 78 -9.94 -10.27 46.81
N THR A 79 -8.98 -10.25 47.72
CA THR A 79 -8.94 -11.19 48.85
C THR A 79 -10.23 -10.99 49.66
N LEU A 80 -10.78 -12.09 50.19
CA LEU A 80 -12.08 -12.27 50.89
C LEU A 80 -13.17 -12.77 49.92
N PRO A 81 -13.78 -13.96 50.10
CA PRO A 81 -14.30 -14.54 51.36
C PRO A 81 -13.80 -16.00 51.57
N THR A 82 -13.79 -16.59 52.77
CA THR A 82 -14.94 -17.34 53.30
C THR A 82 -14.53 -17.90 54.66
N LEU A 83 -15.11 -17.33 55.70
CA LEU A 83 -15.41 -18.05 56.94
C LEU A 83 -16.19 -19.32 56.56
N HIS A 84 -15.86 -20.43 57.21
CA HIS A 84 -16.81 -21.47 57.63
C HIS A 84 -17.05 -22.66 56.67
N ARG A 85 -16.63 -23.84 57.16
CA ARG A 85 -17.41 -25.11 57.28
C ARG A 85 -17.07 -26.25 56.29
N GLU A 86 -17.01 -27.45 56.89
CA GLU A 86 -16.94 -28.83 56.35
C GLU A 86 -15.55 -29.39 55.99
N GLU A 87 -14.89 -30.10 56.90
CA GLU A 87 -15.01 -31.55 57.29
C GLU A 87 -14.19 -32.47 56.37
N VAL A 88 -13.09 -33.01 56.91
CA VAL A 88 -12.78 -34.45 57.16
C VAL A 88 -11.38 -34.52 57.76
#